data_AF-A0A1G7Z3X8-F1
#
_entry.id   AF-A0A1G7Z3X8-F1
#
_cell.length_a   1.000
_cell.length_b   1.000
_cell.length_c   1.000
_cell.angle_alpha   90.00
_cell.angle_beta   90.00
_cell.angle_gamma   90.00
#
_symmetry.space_group_name_H-M   'P 1'
#
loop_
_entity.id
_entity.type
_entity.pdbx_description
1 polymer ?
#
loop_
_entity_poly.entity_id
_entity_poly.type
_entity_poly.pdbx_seq_one_letter_code
_entity_poly.pdbx_strand_id
1 'polypeptide(L)'
;MTKPVFNARTADKFVVRLPDGMRKRIEDLANDNYTSMNTEIIRAIEAHLDGQSRQSLLIDALEAKLRSELQNTAKPGKKPQEPNVDYLDGLKTGTR
;
A
#
# COMPACT_ATOMS: atom_id res chain seq x y z
N MET A 1 7.86 -5.50 -26.51
CA MET A 1 6.39 -5.42 -26.34
C MET A 1 5.91 -4.17 -27.07
N THR A 2 5.26 -4.34 -28.22
CA THR A 2 4.67 -3.25 -29.00
C THR A 2 3.51 -2.65 -28.20
N LYS A 3 3.57 -1.36 -27.86
CA LYS A 3 2.40 -0.64 -27.32
C LYS A 3 1.27 -0.81 -28.34
N PRO A 4 0.06 -1.21 -27.93
CA PRO A 4 -1.07 -1.25 -28.85
C PRO A 4 -1.24 0.14 -29.44
N VAL A 5 -1.36 0.21 -30.77
CA VAL A 5 -1.63 1.47 -31.48
C VAL A 5 -3.02 1.92 -31.07
N PHE A 6 -3.09 2.85 -30.13
CA PHE A 6 -4.36 3.36 -29.62
C PHE A 6 -5.01 4.20 -30.71
N ASN A 7 -6.00 3.63 -31.40
CA ASN A 7 -6.78 4.35 -32.39
C ASN A 7 -8.05 4.87 -31.73
N ALA A 8 -8.19 6.20 -31.66
CA ALA A 8 -9.40 6.84 -31.13
C ALA A 8 -10.70 6.38 -31.83
N ARG A 9 -10.61 5.86 -33.06
CA ARG A 9 -11.75 5.32 -33.80
C ARG A 9 -12.23 3.95 -33.30
N THR A 10 -11.33 3.16 -32.72
CA THR A 10 -11.64 1.80 -32.20
C THR A 10 -11.74 1.78 -30.68
N ALA A 11 -11.53 2.92 -30.01
CA ALA A 11 -11.65 3.02 -28.57
C ALA A 11 -13.12 2.91 -28.11
N ASP A 12 -13.32 2.33 -26.94
CA ASP A 12 -14.62 2.28 -26.27
C ASP A 12 -15.11 3.70 -25.95
N LYS A 13 -16.41 3.92 -26.12
CA LYS A 13 -17.04 5.24 -25.96
C LYS A 13 -18.09 5.18 -24.87
N PHE A 14 -18.04 6.17 -23.99
CA PHE A 14 -19.02 6.31 -22.91
C PHE A 14 -19.58 7.73 -22.93
N VAL A 15 -20.92 7.86 -22.93
CA VAL A 15 -21.60 9.16 -22.91
C VAL A 15 -21.94 9.52 -21.47
N VAL A 16 -21.25 10.51 -20.92
CA VAL A 16 -21.45 10.99 -19.54
C VAL A 16 -22.43 12.17 -19.53
N ARG A 17 -23.42 12.14 -18.63
CA ARG A 17 -24.25 13.32 -18.31
C ARG A 17 -23.59 14.09 -17.18
N LEU A 18 -23.11 15.29 -17.48
CA LEU A 18 -22.45 16.15 -16.51
C LEU A 18 -23.48 17.09 -15.86
N PRO A 19 -23.38 17.36 -14.55
CA PRO A 19 -24.16 18.41 -13.90
C PRO A 19 -23.76 19.79 -14.43
N ASP A 20 -24.61 20.78 -14.16
CA ASP A 20 -24.40 22.14 -14.66
C ASP A 20 -23.07 22.73 -14.19
N GLY A 21 -22.41 23.48 -15.08
CA GLY A 21 -21.09 24.08 -14.87
C GLY A 21 -19.91 23.11 -14.85
N MET A 22 -20.10 21.79 -14.71
CA MET A 22 -18.98 20.83 -14.63
C MET A 22 -18.21 20.74 -15.95
N ARG A 23 -18.90 20.77 -17.10
CA ARG A 23 -18.24 20.77 -18.42
C ARG A 23 -17.27 21.93 -18.56
N LYS A 24 -17.70 23.15 -18.18
CA LYS A 24 -16.87 24.35 -18.27
C LYS A 24 -15.61 24.23 -17.39
N ARG A 25 -15.75 23.69 -16.17
CA ARG A 25 -14.59 23.44 -15.29
C ARG A 25 -13.57 22.49 -15.91
N ILE A 26 -14.03 21.45 -16.61
CA ILE A 26 -13.14 20.51 -17.32
C ILE A 26 -12.46 21.18 -18.51
N GLU A 27 -13.18 22.05 -19.24
CA GLU A 27 -12.64 22.83 -20.34
C GLU A 27 -11.56 23.81 -19.87
N ASP A 28 -11.81 24.56 -18.80
CA ASP A 28 -10.84 25.48 -18.20
C ASP A 28 -9.57 24.71 -17.78
N LEU A 29 -9.73 23.56 -17.10
CA LEU A 29 -8.60 22.69 -16.70
C LEU A 29 -7.81 22.16 -17.90
N ALA A 30 -8.49 21.75 -18.97
CA ALA A 30 -7.84 21.25 -20.18
C ALA A 30 -7.04 22.37 -20.88
N ASN A 31 -7.57 23.60 -20.90
CA ASN A 31 -6.88 24.76 -21.44
C ASN A 31 -5.62 25.10 -20.63
N ASP A 32 -5.72 25.10 -19.29
CA ASP A 32 -4.59 25.36 -18.39
C ASP A 32 -3.47 24.30 -18.55
N ASN A 33 -3.86 23.05 -18.79
CA ASN A 33 -2.94 21.93 -18.96
C ASN A 33 -2.46 21.72 -20.40
N TYR A 34 -2.92 22.53 -21.36
CA TYR A 34 -2.67 22.37 -22.80
C TYR A 34 -3.01 20.96 -23.33
N THR A 35 -4.11 20.39 -22.84
CA THR A 35 -4.58 19.05 -23.19
C THR A 35 -6.02 19.08 -23.72
N SER A 36 -6.54 17.92 -24.16
CA SER A 36 -7.94 17.78 -24.53
C SER A 36 -8.81 17.50 -23.31
N MET A 37 -10.09 17.90 -23.34
CA MET A 37 -11.06 17.51 -22.31
C MET A 37 -11.10 15.99 -22.08
N ASN A 38 -10.96 15.19 -23.14
CA ASN A 38 -10.90 13.73 -23.02
C ASN A 38 -9.70 13.28 -22.19
N THR A 39 -8.51 13.87 -22.43
CA THR A 39 -7.29 13.58 -21.69
C THR A 39 -7.48 13.85 -20.20
N GLU A 40 -8.07 14.98 -19.83
CA GLU A 40 -8.30 15.33 -18.42
C GLU A 40 -9.33 14.41 -17.76
N ILE A 41 -10.39 14.04 -18.48
CA ILE A 41 -11.39 13.07 -17.97
C ILE A 41 -10.73 11.71 -17.72
N ILE A 42 -9.92 11.21 -18.66
CA ILE A 42 -9.22 9.92 -18.50
C ILE A 42 -8.25 9.99 -17.32
N ARG A 43 -7.45 11.05 -17.20
CA ARG A 43 -6.54 11.27 -16.06
C ARG A 43 -7.27 11.26 -14.72
N ALA A 44 -8.43 11.91 -14.64
CA ALA A 44 -9.23 11.93 -13.42
C ALA A 44 -9.75 10.53 -13.06
N ILE A 45 -10.17 9.74 -14.05
CA ILE A 45 -10.62 8.35 -13.85
C ILE A 45 -9.45 7.47 -13.41
N GLU A 46 -8.31 7.54 -14.09
CA GLU A 46 -7.08 6.79 -13.72
C GLU A 46 -6.66 7.11 -12.29
N ALA A 47 -6.56 8.40 -11.95
CA ALA A 47 -6.20 8.84 -10.59
C ALA A 47 -7.19 8.35 -9.53
N HIS A 48 -8.49 8.27 -9.87
CA HIS A 48 -9.50 7.75 -8.96
C HIS A 48 -9.32 6.23 -8.74
N LEU A 49 -9.17 5.45 -9.83
CA LEU A 49 -9.00 4.00 -9.77
C LEU A 49 -7.70 3.59 -9.06
N ASP A 50 -6.60 4.27 -9.36
CA ASP A 50 -5.29 4.04 -8.74
C ASP A 50 -5.31 4.47 -7.27
N GLY A 51 -5.96 5.60 -6.97
CA GLY A 51 -6.14 6.11 -5.62
C GLY A 51 -6.87 5.12 -4.71
N GLN A 52 -7.97 4.53 -5.19
CA GLN A 52 -8.71 3.50 -4.45
C GLN A 52 -7.83 2.27 -4.18
N SER A 53 -7.10 1.80 -5.19
CA SER A 53 -6.21 0.64 -5.06
C SER A 53 -5.07 0.89 -4.05
N ARG A 54 -4.50 2.10 -4.06
CA ARG A 54 -3.46 2.48 -3.10
C ARG A 54 -4.02 2.60 -1.68
N GLN A 55 -5.23 3.14 -1.53
CA GLN A 55 -5.88 3.28 -0.24
C GLN A 55 -6.15 1.92 0.41
N SER A 56 -6.64 0.93 -0.35
CA SER A 56 -6.87 -0.42 0.19
C SER A 56 -5.56 -1.08 0.66
N LEU A 57 -4.49 -1.00 -0.13
CA LEU A 57 -3.18 -1.55 0.25
C LEU A 57 -2.61 -0.90 1.52
N LEU A 58 -2.82 0.41 1.70
CA LEU A 58 -2.39 1.10 2.92
C LEU A 58 -3.20 0.65 4.14
N ILE A 59 -4.51 0.45 3.99
CA ILE A 59 -5.37 -0.07 5.06
C ILE A 59 -4.91 -1.49 5.46
N ASP A 60 -4.67 -2.36 4.49
CA ASP A 60 -4.21 -3.74 4.74
C ASP A 60 -2.85 -3.76 5.45
N ALA A 61 -1.92 -2.90 5.04
CA ALA A 61 -0.61 -2.78 5.67
C ALA A 61 -0.71 -2.26 7.12
N LEU A 62 -1.61 -1.30 7.37
CA LEU A 62 -1.88 -0.77 8.71
C LEU A 62 -2.51 -1.85 9.62
N GLU A 63 -3.46 -2.63 9.11
CA GLU A 63 -4.04 -3.75 9.84
C GLU A 63 -3.00 -4.82 10.19
N ALA A 64 -2.16 -5.21 9.23
CA ALA A 64 -1.10 -6.19 9.47
C ALA A 64 -0.12 -5.72 10.55
N LYS A 65 0.27 -4.44 10.51
CA LYS A 65 1.12 -3.81 11.53
C LYS A 65 0.45 -3.85 12.90
N LEU A 66 -0.81 -3.42 13.00
CA LEU A 66 -1.56 -3.44 14.27
C LEU A 66 -1.68 -4.85 14.84
N ARG A 67 -1.98 -5.86 13.99
CA ARG A 67 -2.03 -7.27 14.41
C ARG A 67 -0.68 -7.75 14.95
N SER A 68 0.42 -7.38 14.30
CA SER A 68 1.77 -7.75 14.75
C SER A 68 2.13 -7.10 16.11
N GLU A 69 1.74 -5.85 16.33
CA GLU A 69 1.95 -5.14 17.59
C GLU A 69 1.15 -5.78 18.73
N LEU A 70 -0.12 -6.13 18.49
CA LEU A 70 -0.95 -6.84 19.47
C LEU A 70 -0.35 -8.21 19.82
N GLN A 71 0.14 -8.97 18.84
CA GLN A 71 0.81 -10.26 19.10
C GLN A 71 2.13 -10.11 19.86
N ASN A 72 2.88 -9.03 19.63
CA ASN A 72 4.13 -8.75 20.33
C ASN A 72 3.88 -8.34 21.79
N THR A 73 2.83 -7.57 22.07
CA THR A 73 2.43 -7.21 23.45
C THR A 73 1.83 -8.39 24.22
N ALA A 74 1.27 -9.39 23.53
CA ALA A 74 0.69 -10.59 24.13
C ALA A 74 1.69 -11.72 24.41
N LYS A 75 2.96 -11.63 23.98
CA LYS A 75 3.99 -12.60 24.37
C LYS A 75 4.46 -12.30 25.79
N PRO A 76 4.13 -13.14 26.80
CA PRO A 76 4.68 -12.98 28.13
C PRO A 76 6.19 -13.18 28.04
N GLY A 77 6.96 -12.31 28.71
CA GLY A 77 8.42 -12.32 28.69
C GLY A 77 8.98 -13.72 28.88
N LYS A 78 9.87 -14.14 27.97
CA LYS A 78 10.72 -15.31 28.20
C LYS A 78 11.41 -15.10 29.56
N LYS A 79 11.06 -15.91 30.56
CA LYS A 79 11.82 -15.98 31.81
C LYS A 79 13.28 -16.26 31.45
N PRO A 80 14.26 -15.52 31.98
CA PRO A 80 15.66 -15.85 31.76
C PRO A 80 15.89 -17.28 32.23
N GLN A 81 16.35 -18.15 31.31
CA GLN A 81 16.79 -19.49 31.64
C GLN A 81 18.00 -19.34 32.56
N GLU A 82 17.85 -19.76 33.81
CA GLU A 82 18.98 -19.90 34.72
C GLU A 82 19.99 -20.85 34.08
N PRO A 83 21.27 -20.47 33.95
CA PRO A 83 22.29 -21.42 33.54
C PRO A 83 22.36 -22.50 34.62
N ASN A 84 22.00 -23.74 34.26
CA ASN A 84 22.19 -24.90 35.12
C ASN A 84 23.69 -25.11 35.29
N VAL A 85 24.26 -24.51 36.34
CA VAL A 85 25.68 -24.66 36.67
C VAL A 85 25.81 -25.98 37.42
N ASP A 86 26.31 -27.01 36.73
CA ASP A 86 26.54 -28.33 37.29
C ASP A 86 27.78 -28.28 38.21
N TYR A 87 27.57 -28.14 39.52
CA TYR A 87 28.62 -28.10 40.54
C TYR A 87 29.13 -29.50 40.91
N LEU A 88 29.58 -30.27 39.91
CA LEU A 88 30.23 -31.56 40.13
C LEU A 88 31.56 -31.64 39.38
N ASP A 89 32.40 -30.62 39.55
CA ASP A 89 33.80 -30.73 39.15
C ASP A 89 34.69 -30.11 40.23
N GLY A 90 35.55 -30.95 40.85
CA GLY A 90 36.66 -30.43 41.64
C GLY A 90 36.86 -30.91 43.09
N LEU A 91 36.39 -32.09 43.50
CA LEU A 91 36.85 -32.73 44.76
C LEU A 91 37.60 -34.04 44.51
N LYS A 92 38.59 -33.98 43.60
CA LYS A 92 39.71 -34.93 43.58
C LYS A 92 40.99 -34.24 43.15
N THR A 93 41.74 -33.70 44.11
CA THR A 93 43.21 -33.63 44.06
C THR A 93 43.77 -33.43 45.48
N GLY A 94 44.69 -34.34 45.86
CA GLY A 94 45.69 -34.38 46.95
C GLY A 94 45.67 -33.33 48.08
N THR A 95 46.23 -33.60 49.26
CA THR A 95 47.60 -34.09 49.46
C THR A 95 47.87 -34.29 50.97
N ARG A 96 48.69 -35.30 51.29
CA ARG A 96 49.39 -35.62 52.56
C ARG A 96 48.59 -36.21 53.73
#